data_AF-A0A0Q5FM09-F1
#
_entry.id   AF-A0A0Q5FM09-F1
#
_cell.length_a   1.000
_cell.length_b   1.000
_cell.length_c   1.000
_cell.angle_alpha   90.00
_cell.angle_beta   90.00
_cell.angle_gamma   90.00
#
_symmetry.space_group_name_H-M   'P 1'
#
loop_
_entity.id
_entity.type
_entity.pdbx_description
1 polymer ?
#
loop_
_entity_poly.entity_id
_entity_poly.type
_entity_poly.pdbx_seq_one_letter_code
_entity_poly.pdbx_strand_id
1 'polypeptide(L)'
;MTESVQSWWARRQFSRGRDVPYETGTYRAAWAAYPELIRQYHPELNHGIALSQVPLAADVLLCWECRMGHRFAATPTEQRERPGRVRRQSSWCPECSTLARPQPVILGEARAIPRRPKPPTTLCAKTPDLPSGEAFLSVCAPAPASAAEARLRRALESRLAVTTGVNAVKVARPFFRHTEVWPDILLPELRVAIEYDTVGRHGLEHVGKRQDADLRKDRALRAAGWEVLRIRIGKLEPLGPHDLQMPSFTPRSVDRVIDTLRDIRGALLVDAYLIGD
;
A
#
# COMPACT_ATOMS: atom_id res chain seq x y z
N MET A 1 -4.58 -9.71 6.75
CA MET A 1 -4.00 -10.86 7.47
C MET A 1 -4.30 -12.04 6.57
N THR A 2 -3.26 -12.69 6.06
CA THR A 2 -3.44 -13.80 5.13
C THR A 2 -4.08 -14.96 5.88
N GLU A 3 -5.20 -15.44 5.34
CA GLU A 3 -6.01 -16.48 5.99
C GLU A 3 -6.16 -17.71 5.10
N SER A 4 -6.65 -18.81 5.67
CA SER A 4 -6.96 -20.02 4.90
C SER A 4 -8.08 -19.75 3.89
N VAL A 5 -8.12 -20.51 2.80
CA VAL A 5 -9.17 -20.37 1.78
C VAL A 5 -10.59 -20.57 2.36
N GLN A 6 -10.75 -21.42 3.37
CA GLN A 6 -12.03 -21.65 4.05
C GLN A 6 -12.45 -20.43 4.87
N SER A 7 -11.55 -19.89 5.70
CA SER A 7 -11.80 -18.69 6.51
C SER A 7 -12.11 -17.48 5.62
N TRP A 8 -11.35 -17.34 4.53
CA TRP A 8 -11.58 -16.32 3.52
C TRP A 8 -12.98 -16.45 2.89
N TRP A 9 -13.37 -17.65 2.48
CA TRP A 9 -14.68 -17.90 1.87
C TRP A 9 -15.83 -17.59 2.84
N ALA A 10 -15.75 -18.10 4.07
CA ALA A 10 -16.75 -17.86 5.11
C ALA A 10 -16.92 -16.36 5.42
N ARG A 11 -15.81 -15.63 5.51
CA ARG A 11 -15.83 -14.17 5.70
C ARG A 11 -16.50 -13.45 4.53
N ARG A 12 -16.27 -13.91 3.29
CA ARG A 12 -16.92 -13.36 2.10
C ARG A 12 -18.41 -13.68 2.03
N GLN A 13 -18.82 -14.87 2.47
CA GLN A 13 -20.24 -15.24 2.61
C GLN A 13 -20.95 -14.30 3.59
N PHE A 14 -20.37 -14.12 4.77
CA PHE A 14 -20.89 -13.21 5.78
C PHE A 14 -20.97 -11.76 5.28
N SER A 15 -19.86 -11.24 4.72
CA SER A 15 -19.80 -9.85 4.23
C SER A 15 -20.74 -9.55 3.07
N ARG A 16 -21.07 -10.54 2.23
CA ARG A 16 -21.94 -10.36 1.05
C ARG A 16 -23.38 -10.82 1.29
N GLY A 17 -23.66 -11.48 2.41
CA GLY A 17 -24.98 -12.06 2.70
C GLY A 17 -25.40 -13.11 1.68
N ARG A 18 -24.45 -13.89 1.14
CA ARG A 18 -24.70 -14.91 0.10
C ARG A 18 -23.86 -16.16 0.35
N ASP A 19 -24.44 -17.33 0.11
CA ASP A 19 -23.73 -18.61 0.20
C ASP A 19 -22.63 -18.76 -0.87
N VAL A 20 -22.82 -18.13 -2.03
CA VAL A 20 -21.82 -18.04 -3.09
C VAL A 20 -21.48 -16.56 -3.29
N PRO A 21 -20.39 -16.05 -2.67
CA PRO A 21 -20.05 -14.62 -2.71
C PRO A 21 -19.65 -14.15 -4.11
N TYR A 22 -19.06 -15.04 -4.89
CA TYR A 22 -18.59 -14.83 -6.26
C TYR A 22 -19.01 -16.02 -7.11
N GLU A 23 -19.76 -15.78 -8.18
CA GLU A 23 -20.14 -16.85 -9.11
C GLU A 23 -18.92 -17.36 -9.87
N THR A 24 -18.93 -18.64 -10.22
CA THR A 24 -17.88 -19.24 -11.06
C THR A 24 -17.76 -18.46 -12.37
N GLY A 25 -16.59 -17.89 -12.62
CA GLY A 25 -16.34 -17.04 -13.79
C GLY A 25 -16.17 -15.55 -13.49
N THR A 26 -16.53 -15.08 -12.28
CA THR A 26 -16.45 -13.65 -11.88
C THR A 26 -15.11 -13.00 -12.24
N TYR A 27 -14.00 -13.69 -12.01
CA TYR A 27 -12.63 -13.23 -12.26
C TYR A 27 -11.94 -13.94 -13.42
N ARG A 28 -12.68 -14.65 -14.29
CA ARG A 28 -12.11 -15.41 -15.42
C ARG A 28 -11.25 -14.55 -16.34
N ALA A 29 -11.73 -13.35 -16.69
CA ALA A 29 -11.00 -12.43 -17.56
C ALA A 29 -9.68 -11.95 -16.93
N ALA A 30 -9.67 -11.76 -15.61
CA ALA A 30 -8.47 -11.31 -14.90
C ALA A 30 -7.41 -12.42 -14.82
N TRP A 31 -7.82 -13.68 -14.66
CA TRP A 31 -6.91 -14.83 -14.67
C TRP A 31 -6.42 -15.23 -16.06
N ALA A 32 -7.09 -14.80 -17.13
CA ALA A 32 -6.73 -15.14 -18.51
C ALA A 32 -5.29 -14.72 -18.89
N ALA A 33 -4.75 -13.69 -18.25
CA ALA A 33 -3.36 -13.25 -18.43
C ALA A 33 -2.32 -14.20 -17.80
N TYR A 34 -2.74 -15.20 -17.03
CA TYR A 34 -1.89 -16.10 -16.24
C TYR A 34 -2.21 -17.58 -16.51
N PRO A 35 -2.11 -18.06 -17.77
CA PRO A 35 -2.47 -19.44 -18.14
C PRO A 35 -1.68 -20.48 -17.35
N GLU A 36 -0.43 -20.17 -17.03
CA GLU A 36 0.44 -21.04 -16.26
C GLU A 36 0.03 -21.19 -14.78
N LEU A 37 -0.67 -20.20 -14.21
CA LEU A 37 -1.22 -20.31 -12.86
C LEU A 37 -2.56 -21.04 -12.85
N ILE A 38 -3.37 -20.87 -13.91
CA ILE A 38 -4.58 -21.66 -14.11
C ILE A 38 -4.24 -23.16 -14.10
N ARG A 39 -3.14 -23.55 -14.74
CA ARG A 39 -2.68 -24.96 -14.75
C ARG A 39 -2.22 -25.49 -13.41
N GLN A 40 -1.77 -24.62 -12.51
CA GLN A 40 -1.32 -25.03 -11.18
C GLN A 40 -2.44 -25.10 -10.15
N TYR A 41 -3.62 -24.59 -10.50
CA TYR A 41 -4.72 -24.47 -9.58
C TYR A 41 -5.68 -25.65 -9.72
N HIS A 42 -5.98 -26.27 -8.59
CA HIS A 42 -6.92 -27.38 -8.49
C HIS A 42 -8.00 -27.00 -7.46
N PRO A 43 -9.27 -26.83 -7.87
CA PRO A 43 -10.37 -26.54 -6.94
C PRO A 43 -10.48 -27.57 -5.81
N GLU A 44 -10.14 -28.82 -6.07
CA GLU A 44 -10.20 -29.93 -5.13
C GLU A 44 -9.22 -29.74 -3.96
N LEU A 45 -8.07 -29.08 -4.21
CA LEU A 45 -7.10 -28.70 -3.17
C LEU A 45 -7.52 -27.44 -2.40
N ASN A 46 -8.56 -26.75 -2.88
CA ASN A 46 -9.01 -25.45 -2.38
C ASN A 46 -10.51 -25.48 -1.99
N HIS A 47 -10.98 -26.61 -1.47
CA HIS A 47 -12.34 -26.81 -0.96
C HIS A 47 -13.45 -26.56 -2.01
N GLY A 48 -13.20 -26.90 -3.26
CA GLY A 48 -14.16 -26.75 -4.37
C GLY A 48 -14.30 -25.33 -4.89
N ILE A 49 -13.56 -24.37 -4.36
CA ILE A 49 -13.58 -22.98 -4.83
C ILE A 49 -12.82 -22.91 -6.15
N ALA A 50 -13.43 -22.34 -7.19
CA ALA A 50 -12.76 -22.16 -8.46
C ALA A 50 -11.83 -20.93 -8.42
N LEU A 51 -10.70 -20.99 -9.13
CA LEU A 51 -9.79 -19.84 -9.24
C LEU A 51 -10.50 -18.59 -9.78
N SER A 52 -11.47 -18.78 -10.68
CA SER A 52 -12.31 -17.71 -11.24
C SER A 52 -13.25 -17.05 -10.22
N GLN A 53 -13.34 -17.56 -9.00
CA GLN A 53 -14.06 -16.94 -7.88
C GLN A 53 -13.13 -16.18 -6.93
N VAL A 54 -11.80 -16.25 -7.16
CA VAL A 54 -10.79 -15.59 -6.34
C VAL A 54 -10.24 -14.35 -7.06
N PRO A 55 -10.34 -13.14 -6.47
CA PRO A 55 -9.70 -11.94 -7.00
C PRO A 55 -8.16 -12.05 -7.00
N LEU A 56 -7.49 -11.45 -7.98
CA LEU A 56 -6.02 -11.47 -8.10
C LEU A 56 -5.28 -10.81 -6.92
N ALA A 57 -5.96 -9.92 -6.19
CA ALA A 57 -5.41 -9.18 -5.05
C ALA A 57 -5.91 -9.76 -3.70
N ALA A 58 -6.58 -10.92 -3.71
CA ALA A 58 -7.07 -11.51 -2.47
C ALA A 58 -5.91 -11.95 -1.57
N ASP A 59 -5.96 -11.54 -0.30
CA ASP A 59 -5.03 -11.96 0.77
C ASP A 59 -5.45 -13.34 1.33
N VAL A 60 -5.45 -14.36 0.46
CA VAL A 60 -5.88 -15.73 0.75
C VAL A 60 -4.79 -16.73 0.40
N LEU A 61 -4.49 -17.67 1.30
CA LEU A 61 -3.60 -18.79 1.00
C LEU A 61 -4.35 -19.82 0.15
N LEU A 62 -3.87 -20.02 -1.07
CA LEU A 62 -4.33 -21.07 -1.97
C LEU A 62 -3.28 -22.18 -2.06
N CYS A 63 -3.74 -23.41 -2.21
CA CYS A 63 -2.89 -24.55 -2.53
C CYS A 63 -2.66 -24.61 -4.05
N TRP A 64 -1.40 -24.59 -4.45
CA TRP A 64 -0.94 -24.70 -5.83
C TRP A 64 -0.18 -26.00 -6.01
N GLU A 65 -0.32 -26.63 -7.17
CA GLU A 65 0.46 -27.81 -7.55
C GLU A 65 1.23 -27.50 -8.83
N CYS A 66 2.56 -27.66 -8.84
CA CYS A 66 3.33 -27.44 -10.07
C CYS A 66 3.29 -28.67 -10.99
N ARG A 67 3.75 -28.51 -12.24
CA ARG A 67 3.84 -29.61 -13.22
C ARG A 67 4.68 -30.82 -12.79
N MET A 68 5.50 -30.67 -11.75
CA MET A 68 6.30 -31.75 -11.16
C MET A 68 5.59 -32.42 -9.97
N GLY A 69 4.36 -32.02 -9.63
CA GLY A 69 3.56 -32.56 -8.53
C GLY A 69 3.81 -31.91 -7.16
N HIS A 70 4.71 -30.93 -7.07
CA HIS A 70 4.99 -30.24 -5.80
C HIS A 70 3.83 -29.34 -5.39
N ARG A 71 3.37 -29.49 -4.14
CA ARG A 71 2.27 -28.74 -3.56
C ARG A 71 2.77 -27.70 -2.59
N PHE A 72 2.28 -26.48 -2.71
CA PHE A 72 2.70 -25.38 -1.84
C PHE A 72 1.57 -24.36 -1.66
N ALA A 73 1.58 -23.67 -0.52
CA ALA A 73 0.65 -22.60 -0.21
C ALA A 73 1.26 -21.24 -0.59
N ALA A 74 0.49 -20.42 -1.30
CA ALA A 74 0.86 -19.05 -1.63
C ALA A 74 -0.37 -18.19 -1.91
N THR A 75 -0.27 -16.89 -1.69
CA THR A 75 -1.32 -15.95 -2.15
C THR A 75 -1.29 -15.77 -3.68
N PRO A 76 -2.41 -15.37 -4.30
CA PRO A 76 -2.45 -14.93 -5.70
C PRO A 76 -1.32 -13.96 -6.09
N THR A 77 -1.04 -12.97 -5.24
CA THR A 77 0.03 -11.98 -5.47
C THR A 77 1.41 -12.62 -5.40
N GLU A 78 1.69 -13.38 -4.34
CA GLU A 78 2.99 -14.06 -4.21
C GLU A 78 3.27 -15.00 -5.38
N GLN A 79 2.25 -15.73 -5.84
CA GLN A 79 2.40 -16.67 -6.94
C GLN A 79 2.65 -15.99 -8.28
N ARG A 80 2.11 -14.78 -8.48
CA ARG A 80 2.34 -13.96 -9.68
C ARG A 80 3.69 -13.25 -9.66
N GLU A 81 4.20 -12.86 -8.49
CA GLU A 81 5.39 -12.01 -8.37
C GLU A 81 6.71 -12.79 -8.16
N ARG A 82 6.66 -14.03 -7.67
CA ARG A 82 7.85 -14.91 -7.56
C ARG A 82 8.15 -15.54 -8.93
N PRO A 83 9.41 -15.66 -9.40
CA PRO A 83 10.71 -15.55 -8.72
C PRO A 83 11.46 -14.21 -8.94
N GLY A 84 10.76 -13.09 -9.11
CA GLY A 84 11.41 -11.78 -9.34
C GLY A 84 12.26 -11.73 -10.63
N ARG A 85 13.52 -11.28 -10.55
CA ARG A 85 14.41 -11.01 -11.72
C ARG A 85 14.98 -12.27 -12.42
N VAL A 86 14.68 -13.48 -11.95
CA VAL A 86 15.19 -14.71 -12.57
C VAL A 86 14.32 -15.04 -13.79
N ARG A 87 14.90 -14.91 -14.99
CA ARG A 87 14.25 -15.13 -16.31
C ARG A 87 13.88 -16.61 -16.53
N ARG A 88 12.93 -17.14 -15.78
CA ARG A 88 12.27 -18.39 -16.15
C ARG A 88 10.77 -18.10 -16.17
N GLN A 89 10.22 -18.02 -17.38
CA GLN A 89 8.81 -17.72 -17.69
C GLN A 89 7.86 -18.88 -17.33
N SER A 90 8.20 -19.68 -16.32
CA SER A 90 7.34 -20.76 -15.83
C SER A 90 6.91 -20.46 -14.40
N SER A 91 5.67 -20.83 -14.13
CA SER A 91 4.99 -20.75 -12.85
C SER A 91 5.92 -21.10 -11.68
N TRP A 92 5.97 -20.24 -10.67
CA TRP A 92 6.88 -20.42 -9.55
C TRP A 92 6.48 -21.63 -8.70
N CYS A 93 7.48 -22.32 -8.16
CA CYS A 93 7.34 -23.38 -7.16
C CYS A 93 8.59 -23.35 -6.28
N PRO A 94 8.46 -23.38 -4.94
CA PRO A 94 9.59 -23.29 -4.01
C PRO A 94 10.56 -24.46 -4.14
N GLU A 95 10.05 -25.68 -4.29
CA GLU A 95 10.85 -26.89 -4.45
C GLU A 95 11.61 -26.88 -5.79
N CYS A 96 10.92 -26.64 -6.91
CA CYS A 96 11.57 -26.54 -8.21
C CYS A 96 12.60 -25.41 -8.26
N SER A 97 12.32 -24.29 -7.60
CA SER A 97 13.27 -23.17 -7.52
C SER A 97 14.53 -23.55 -6.72
N THR A 98 14.40 -24.37 -5.69
CA THR A 98 15.54 -24.87 -4.90
C THR A 98 16.36 -25.85 -5.73
N LEU A 99 15.72 -26.81 -6.38
CA LEU A 99 16.38 -27.80 -7.26
C LEU A 99 17.10 -27.16 -8.45
N ALA A 100 16.56 -26.05 -9.00
CA ALA A 100 17.15 -25.35 -10.13
C ALA A 100 18.34 -24.44 -9.76
N ARG A 101 18.63 -24.24 -8.47
CA ARG A 101 19.81 -23.51 -8.00
C ARG A 101 20.84 -24.54 -7.53
N PRO A 102 21.83 -24.93 -8.37
CA PRO A 102 22.88 -25.81 -7.89
C PRO A 102 23.55 -25.16 -6.68
N GLN A 103 23.67 -25.90 -5.58
CA GLN A 103 24.55 -25.46 -4.49
C GLN A 103 25.95 -25.34 -5.07
N PRO A 104 26.66 -24.21 -4.87
CA PRO A 104 28.05 -24.12 -5.28
C PRO A 104 28.81 -25.24 -4.58
N VAL A 105 29.37 -26.17 -5.36
CA VAL A 105 30.34 -27.13 -4.82
C VAL A 105 31.58 -26.31 -4.46
N ILE A 106 31.78 -26.04 -3.18
CA ILE A 106 33.00 -25.38 -2.71
C ILE A 106 34.10 -26.45 -2.74
N LEU A 107 34.93 -26.44 -3.78
CA LEU A 107 36.20 -27.16 -3.78
C LEU A 107 37.18 -26.37 -2.87
N GLY A 108 37.23 -26.74 -1.58
CA GLY A 108 38.12 -26.15 -0.56
C GLY A 108 37.41 -25.79 0.75
N GLU A 109 38.18 -25.41 1.78
CA GLU A 109 37.61 -24.91 3.04
C GLU A 109 36.75 -23.66 2.80
N ALA A 110 35.59 -23.59 3.46
CA ALA A 110 34.63 -22.50 3.32
C ALA A 110 35.25 -21.16 3.78
N ARG A 111 35.80 -20.38 2.84
CA ARG A 111 36.20 -19.00 3.10
C ARG A 111 34.96 -18.11 3.00
N ALA A 112 34.59 -17.48 4.11
CA ALA A 112 33.55 -16.46 4.12
C ALA A 112 33.91 -15.36 3.11
N ILE A 113 33.13 -15.22 2.03
CA ILE A 113 33.27 -14.09 1.12
C ILE A 113 32.78 -12.85 1.89
N PRO A 114 33.64 -11.87 2.21
CA PRO A 114 33.19 -10.68 2.91
C PRO A 114 32.14 -9.98 2.05
N ARG A 115 30.98 -9.68 2.66
CA ARG A 115 29.95 -8.87 2.00
C ARG A 115 30.58 -7.56 1.58
N ARG A 116 30.47 -7.22 0.29
CA ARG A 116 30.92 -5.92 -0.22
C ARG A 116 30.25 -4.82 0.62
N PRO A 117 31.04 -3.90 1.24
CA PRO A 117 30.46 -2.84 2.04
C PRO A 117 29.53 -2.00 1.17
N LYS A 118 28.33 -1.73 1.69
CA LYS A 118 27.36 -0.89 1.00
C LYS A 118 27.88 0.54 1.05
N PRO A 119 28.05 1.25 -0.08
CA PRO A 119 28.53 2.62 -0.05
C PRO A 119 27.60 3.48 0.82
N PRO A 120 28.14 4.41 1.62
CA PRO A 120 27.32 5.28 2.45
C PRO A 120 26.37 6.08 1.55
N THR A 121 25.09 6.07 1.88
CA THR A 121 24.10 6.89 1.19
C THR A 121 24.29 8.34 1.58
N THR A 122 24.72 9.17 0.64
CA THR A 122 24.81 10.62 0.80
C THR A 122 23.41 11.22 0.99
N LEU A 123 23.23 11.94 2.09
CA LEU A 123 21.99 12.67 2.39
C LEU A 123 21.95 14.00 1.64
N CYS A 124 20.74 14.46 1.34
CA CYS A 124 20.52 15.77 0.75
C CYS A 124 20.92 16.88 1.74
N ALA A 125 21.79 17.79 1.30
CA ALA A 125 22.23 18.94 2.11
C ALA A 125 21.20 20.10 2.13
N LYS A 126 20.12 20.02 1.36
CA LYS A 126 19.09 21.07 1.26
C LYS A 126 18.02 20.99 2.35
N THR A 127 17.91 19.85 3.03
CA THR A 127 16.95 19.69 4.12
C THR A 127 17.45 20.50 5.33
N PRO A 128 16.68 21.46 5.84
CA PRO A 128 17.09 22.27 6.98
C PRO A 128 17.25 21.42 8.25
N ASP A 129 18.07 21.91 9.18
CA ASP A 129 18.22 21.31 10.50
C ASP A 129 17.11 21.81 11.43
N LEU A 130 16.04 21.03 11.51
CA LEU A 130 14.85 21.30 12.30
C LEU A 130 14.59 20.13 13.26
N PRO A 131 13.83 20.33 14.35
CA PRO A 131 13.38 19.23 15.20
C PRO A 131 12.54 18.21 14.42
N SER A 132 12.64 16.93 14.79
CA SER A 132 11.78 15.88 14.20
C SER A 132 10.31 16.20 14.46
N GLY A 133 9.49 16.11 13.42
CA GLY A 133 8.08 16.48 13.44
C GLY A 133 7.82 17.89 12.95
N GLU A 134 8.82 18.77 12.84
CA GLU A 134 8.59 20.14 12.37
C GLU A 134 8.09 20.17 10.91
N ALA A 135 7.01 20.91 10.66
CA ALA A 135 6.51 21.16 9.30
C ALA A 135 7.22 22.37 8.69
N PHE A 136 7.62 22.27 7.43
CA PHE A 136 8.31 23.35 6.75
C PHE A 136 8.07 23.32 5.24
N LEU A 137 8.49 24.39 4.57
CA LEU A 137 8.52 24.47 3.11
C LEU A 137 9.85 23.91 2.59
N SER A 138 9.80 22.71 2.01
CA SER A 138 10.94 22.09 1.35
C SER A 138 11.01 22.47 -0.13
N VAL A 139 12.23 22.81 -0.57
CA VAL A 139 12.62 22.96 -1.98
C VAL A 139 12.84 21.62 -2.70
N CYS A 140 12.90 20.52 -1.94
CA CYS A 140 13.08 19.16 -2.46
C CYS A 140 11.76 18.41 -2.61
N ALA A 141 10.66 18.97 -2.12
CA ALA A 141 9.34 18.39 -2.30
C ALA A 141 9.00 18.26 -3.79
N PRO A 142 8.41 17.13 -4.22
CA PRO A 142 7.85 17.02 -5.56
C PRO A 142 6.83 18.13 -5.83
N ALA A 143 6.70 18.54 -7.08
CA ALA A 143 5.64 19.47 -7.47
C ALA A 143 4.26 18.84 -7.16
N PRO A 144 3.27 19.64 -6.71
CA PRO A 144 1.91 19.15 -6.47
C PRO A 144 1.39 18.39 -7.70
N ALA A 145 0.88 17.19 -7.48
CA ALA A 145 0.77 16.21 -8.55
C ALA A 145 -0.55 16.32 -9.32
N SER A 146 -1.57 17.02 -8.81
CA SER A 146 -2.87 17.08 -9.47
C SER A 146 -3.75 18.31 -9.18
N ALA A 147 -4.64 18.63 -10.12
CA ALA A 147 -5.72 19.60 -9.92
C ALA A 147 -6.71 19.18 -8.82
N ALA A 148 -6.79 17.88 -8.53
CA ALA A 148 -7.65 17.33 -7.49
C ALA A 148 -7.11 17.64 -6.09
N GLU A 149 -5.79 17.48 -5.85
CA GLU A 149 -5.12 17.92 -4.62
C GLU A 149 -5.34 19.42 -4.38
N ALA A 150 -5.19 20.24 -5.43
CA ALA A 150 -5.42 21.68 -5.32
C ALA A 150 -6.86 22.03 -4.96
N ARG A 151 -7.85 21.24 -5.43
CA ARG A 151 -9.26 21.41 -5.05
C ARG A 151 -9.51 21.03 -3.60
N LEU A 152 -8.96 19.91 -3.14
CA LEU A 152 -9.03 19.49 -1.74
C LEU A 152 -8.41 20.53 -0.81
N ARG A 153 -7.21 21.03 -1.15
CA ARG A 153 -6.52 22.08 -0.40
C ARG A 153 -7.37 23.33 -0.24
N ARG A 154 -7.91 23.88 -1.35
CA ARG A 154 -8.80 25.05 -1.30
C ARG A 154 -10.04 24.81 -0.45
N ALA A 155 -10.61 23.61 -0.54
CA ALA A 155 -11.81 23.27 0.21
C ALA A 155 -11.53 23.17 1.73
N LEU A 156 -10.36 22.64 2.12
CA LEU A 156 -9.92 22.66 3.52
C LEU A 156 -9.60 24.08 4.00
N GLU A 157 -8.87 24.87 3.22
CA GLU A 157 -8.54 26.27 3.55
C GLU A 157 -9.79 27.15 3.71
N SER A 158 -10.88 26.83 3.01
CA SER A 158 -12.17 27.53 3.19
C SER A 158 -12.89 27.21 4.49
N ARG A 159 -12.47 26.16 5.22
CA ARG A 159 -13.15 25.68 6.44
C ARG A 159 -12.25 25.66 7.67
N LEU A 160 -10.92 25.66 7.49
CA LEU A 160 -9.94 25.54 8.56
C LEU A 160 -8.91 26.68 8.51
N ALA A 161 -8.72 27.36 9.63
CA ALA A 161 -7.70 28.37 9.86
C ALA A 161 -6.40 27.71 10.36
N VAL A 162 -5.72 26.98 9.48
CA VAL A 162 -4.44 26.30 9.76
C VAL A 162 -3.28 26.92 9.01
N THR A 163 -2.05 26.72 9.48
CA THR A 163 -0.85 27.18 8.80
C THR A 163 -0.75 26.57 7.41
N THR A 164 -0.71 27.44 6.40
CA THR A 164 -0.54 27.07 4.99
C THR A 164 0.92 27.25 4.55
N GLY A 165 1.24 26.86 3.31
CA GLY A 165 2.58 27.11 2.75
C GLY A 165 3.68 26.14 3.18
N VAL A 166 3.36 25.08 3.93
CA VAL A 166 4.28 23.97 4.24
C VAL A 166 3.96 22.73 3.40
N ASN A 167 4.99 21.97 3.05
CA ASN A 167 4.87 20.79 2.17
C ASN A 167 5.73 19.60 2.61
N ALA A 168 6.46 19.71 3.73
CA ALA A 168 7.32 18.67 4.24
C ALA A 168 7.28 18.59 5.76
N VAL A 169 7.54 17.40 6.29
CA VAL A 169 7.72 17.14 7.72
C VAL A 169 9.13 16.61 7.94
N LYS A 170 9.86 17.20 8.88
CA LYS A 170 11.18 16.72 9.30
C LYS A 170 11.06 15.37 9.99
N VAL A 171 11.91 14.42 9.63
CA VAL A 171 11.94 13.08 10.24
C VAL A 171 13.35 12.73 10.72
N ALA A 172 13.43 12.09 11.90
CA ALA A 172 14.71 11.68 12.49
C ALA A 172 15.47 10.63 11.65
N ARG A 173 14.74 9.74 10.96
CA ARG A 173 15.33 8.66 10.15
C ARG A 173 15.25 8.99 8.67
N PRO A 174 16.31 8.71 7.88
CA PRO A 174 16.27 8.98 6.45
C PRO A 174 15.12 8.28 5.72
N PHE A 175 14.35 9.07 4.98
CA PHE A 175 13.39 8.63 3.99
C PHE A 175 14.01 8.84 2.60
N PHE A 176 14.34 7.74 1.93
CA PHE A 176 15.25 7.74 0.78
C PHE A 176 16.59 8.45 1.09
N ARG A 177 16.89 9.56 0.41
CA ARG A 177 18.11 10.37 0.60
C ARG A 177 17.84 11.65 1.41
N HIS A 178 16.69 11.75 2.04
CA HIS A 178 16.21 12.96 2.70
C HIS A 178 15.88 12.67 4.17
N THR A 179 15.95 13.70 5.02
CA THR A 179 15.44 13.64 6.41
C THR A 179 14.09 14.36 6.50
N GLU A 180 13.31 14.27 5.44
CA GLU A 180 12.01 14.89 5.28
C GLU A 180 11.07 13.95 4.51
N VAL A 181 9.78 14.10 4.78
CA VAL A 181 8.68 13.37 4.13
C VAL A 181 7.69 14.39 3.56
N TRP A 182 7.11 14.09 2.40
CA TRP A 182 6.24 15.01 1.64
C TRP A 182 4.82 14.46 1.47
N PRO A 183 3.89 14.76 2.39
CA PRO A 183 2.46 14.51 2.21
C PRO A 183 1.82 15.44 1.19
N ASP A 184 0.66 15.07 0.65
CA ASP A 184 -0.05 15.92 -0.31
C ASP A 184 -0.54 17.21 0.35
N ILE A 185 -1.05 17.11 1.58
CA ILE A 185 -1.51 18.23 2.39
C ILE A 185 -1.07 18.03 3.85
N LEU A 186 -0.68 19.11 4.50
CA LEU A 186 -0.31 19.16 5.92
C LEU A 186 -1.24 20.09 6.66
N LEU A 187 -1.67 19.66 7.85
CA LEU A 187 -2.42 20.45 8.83
C LEU A 187 -1.57 20.54 10.12
N PRO A 188 -0.64 21.51 10.23
CA PRO A 188 0.38 21.53 11.28
C PRO A 188 -0.16 21.59 12.70
N GLU A 189 -1.18 22.43 12.94
CA GLU A 189 -1.80 22.62 14.24
C GLU A 189 -2.47 21.33 14.74
N LEU A 190 -3.03 20.56 13.80
CA LEU A 190 -3.64 19.27 14.09
C LEU A 190 -2.62 18.14 14.07
N ARG A 191 -1.37 18.36 13.64
CA ARG A 191 -0.37 17.31 13.41
C ARG A 191 -0.95 16.17 12.55
N VAL A 192 -1.72 16.50 11.51
CA VAL A 192 -2.30 15.53 10.57
C VAL A 192 -1.76 15.78 9.17
N ALA A 193 -1.29 14.71 8.53
CA ALA A 193 -0.93 14.66 7.12
C ALA A 193 -2.08 14.01 6.34
N ILE A 194 -2.45 14.59 5.21
CA ILE A 194 -3.49 14.06 4.32
C ILE A 194 -2.86 13.57 3.02
N GLU A 195 -3.21 12.35 2.65
CA GLU A 195 -2.84 11.71 1.37
C GLU A 195 -4.10 11.59 0.49
N TYR A 196 -3.99 11.94 -0.79
CA TYR A 196 -5.06 11.89 -1.77
C TYR A 196 -4.76 10.87 -2.86
N ASP A 197 -5.22 9.63 -2.65
CA ASP A 197 -5.06 8.53 -3.60
C ASP A 197 -6.16 8.58 -4.66
N THR A 198 -5.75 8.70 -5.92
CA THR A 198 -6.66 8.48 -7.07
C THR A 198 -6.36 7.15 -7.75
N VAL A 199 -7.38 6.52 -8.31
CA VAL A 199 -7.18 5.42 -9.26
C VAL A 199 -6.59 6.03 -10.52
N GLY A 200 -5.27 6.01 -10.71
CA GLY A 200 -4.67 6.57 -11.92
C GLY A 200 -5.13 5.88 -13.20
N ARG A 201 -4.73 6.45 -14.33
CA ARG A 201 -5.17 6.08 -15.70
C ARG A 201 -4.97 4.61 -16.08
N HIS A 202 -4.16 3.87 -15.35
CA HIS A 202 -3.98 2.42 -15.50
C HIS A 202 -4.14 1.81 -14.12
N GLY A 203 -5.24 1.07 -13.87
CA GLY A 203 -5.65 0.52 -12.56
C GLY A 203 -4.71 -0.52 -11.91
N LEU A 204 -3.41 -0.25 -11.92
CA LEU A 204 -2.30 -1.00 -11.33
C LEU A 204 -1.58 -0.17 -10.25
N GLU A 205 -2.08 1.02 -9.90
CA GLU A 205 -1.36 1.97 -9.05
C GLU A 205 -1.25 1.59 -7.56
N HIS A 206 -1.82 0.46 -7.12
CA HIS A 206 -1.73 0.03 -5.72
C HIS A 206 -1.37 -1.45 -5.52
N VAL A 207 -0.49 -2.02 -6.33
CA VAL A 207 0.01 -3.39 -6.10
C VAL A 207 1.53 -3.42 -6.02
N GLY A 208 2.08 -3.91 -4.90
CA GLY A 208 3.50 -4.17 -4.69
C GLY A 208 4.32 -2.98 -4.15
N LYS A 209 5.52 -2.76 -4.69
CA LYS A 209 6.58 -1.88 -4.15
C LYS A 209 6.18 -0.43 -3.84
N ARG A 210 5.12 0.12 -4.46
CA ARG A 210 4.59 1.45 -4.12
C ARG A 210 3.86 1.44 -2.78
N GLN A 211 3.08 0.39 -2.49
CA GLN A 211 2.40 0.22 -1.21
C GLN A 211 3.41 0.13 -0.04
N ASP A 212 4.53 -0.56 -0.23
CA ASP A 212 5.60 -0.60 0.78
C ASP A 212 6.25 0.78 1.03
N ALA A 213 6.37 1.60 -0.02
CA ALA A 213 6.88 2.96 0.09
C ALA A 213 5.89 3.87 0.83
N ASP A 214 4.59 3.74 0.53
CA ASP A 214 3.51 4.48 1.20
C ASP A 214 3.42 4.09 2.68
N LEU A 215 3.48 2.80 3.01
CA LEU A 215 3.50 2.34 4.40
C LEU A 215 4.75 2.83 5.15
N ARG A 216 5.90 2.92 4.46
CA ARG A 216 7.12 3.50 5.04
C ARG A 216 6.97 5.00 5.26
N LYS A 217 6.30 5.72 4.36
CA LYS A 217 5.96 7.14 4.47
C LYS A 217 5.10 7.37 5.71
N ASP A 218 4.02 6.61 5.84
CA ASP A 218 3.08 6.69 6.97
C ASP A 218 3.77 6.42 8.30
N ARG A 219 4.66 5.40 8.35
CA ARG A 219 5.42 5.08 9.55
C ARG A 219 6.41 6.19 9.92
N ALA A 220 7.03 6.83 8.93
CA ALA A 220 7.96 7.93 9.18
C ALA A 220 7.25 9.17 9.73
N LEU A 221 6.04 9.48 9.23
CA LEU A 221 5.18 10.55 9.75
C LEU A 221 4.73 10.26 11.19
N ARG A 222 4.21 9.05 11.46
CA ARG A 222 3.79 8.64 12.81
C ARG A 222 4.94 8.65 13.82
N ALA A 223 6.13 8.19 13.41
CA ALA A 223 7.32 8.26 14.26
C ALA A 223 7.77 9.71 14.55
N ALA A 224 7.33 10.68 13.74
CA ALA A 224 7.57 12.11 13.94
C ALA A 224 6.40 12.83 14.64
N GLY A 225 5.41 12.09 15.16
CA GLY A 225 4.27 12.64 15.91
C GLY A 225 3.06 13.04 15.07
N TRP A 226 3.04 12.68 13.78
CA TRP A 226 1.95 13.02 12.86
C TRP A 226 1.00 11.84 12.66
N GLU A 227 -0.30 12.11 12.63
CA GLU A 227 -1.27 11.14 12.14
C GLU A 227 -1.50 11.28 10.64
N VAL A 228 -1.95 10.20 10.00
CA VAL A 228 -2.18 10.15 8.56
C VAL A 228 -3.63 9.83 8.27
N LEU A 229 -4.28 10.71 7.52
CA LEU A 229 -5.62 10.53 6.97
C LEU A 229 -5.51 10.34 5.45
N ARG A 230 -5.97 9.20 4.94
CA ARG A 230 -5.89 8.90 3.51
C ARG A 230 -7.26 8.97 2.87
N ILE A 231 -7.40 9.81 1.85
CA ILE A 231 -8.61 9.91 1.02
C ILE A 231 -8.39 9.03 -0.20
N ARG A 232 -9.16 7.95 -0.32
CA ARG A 232 -9.07 7.01 -1.45
C ARG A 232 -10.26 7.18 -2.37
N ILE A 233 -10.00 7.67 -3.58
CA ILE A 233 -11.04 7.88 -4.61
C ILE A 233 -11.32 6.59 -5.37
N GLY A 234 -12.59 6.29 -5.63
CA GLY A 234 -13.03 5.17 -6.46
C GLY A 234 -13.11 3.84 -5.70
N LYS A 235 -12.68 2.73 -6.32
CA LYS A 235 -12.80 1.36 -5.78
C LYS A 235 -11.60 0.91 -4.94
N LEU A 236 -10.88 1.85 -4.34
CA LEU A 236 -9.69 1.56 -3.54
C LEU A 236 -10.09 1.16 -2.11
N GLU A 237 -9.70 -0.04 -1.68
CA GLU A 237 -9.96 -0.53 -0.32
C GLU A 237 -9.22 0.30 0.73
N PRO A 238 -9.76 0.51 1.95
CA PRO A 238 -9.04 1.23 3.01
C PRO A 238 -7.79 0.44 3.47
N LEU A 239 -6.73 1.17 3.82
CA LEU A 239 -5.46 0.64 4.34
C LEU A 239 -5.27 0.94 5.83
N GLY A 240 -5.85 2.04 6.33
CA GLY A 240 -5.78 2.48 7.72
C GLY A 240 -7.15 2.72 8.35
N PRO A 241 -7.19 2.89 9.69
CA PRO A 241 -8.43 3.11 10.44
C PRO A 241 -9.10 4.46 10.15
N HIS A 242 -8.35 5.44 9.62
CA HIS A 242 -8.81 6.79 9.32
C HIS A 242 -8.94 7.05 7.81
N ASP A 243 -8.96 5.99 7.01
CA ASP A 243 -9.04 6.10 5.56
C ASP A 243 -10.48 6.43 5.13
N LEU A 244 -10.63 7.48 4.33
CA LEU A 244 -11.89 7.89 3.75
C LEU A 244 -12.00 7.39 2.32
N GLN A 245 -12.81 6.36 2.11
CA GLN A 245 -13.21 5.93 0.79
C GLN A 245 -14.36 6.79 0.27
N MET A 246 -14.21 7.32 -0.95
CA MET A 246 -15.27 8.07 -1.63
C MET A 246 -15.22 7.90 -3.15
N PRO A 247 -16.37 7.89 -3.85
CA PRO A 247 -16.39 7.73 -5.31
C PRO A 247 -15.77 8.92 -6.05
N SER A 248 -15.93 10.13 -5.50
CA SER A 248 -15.34 11.37 -6.01
C SER A 248 -15.25 12.42 -4.88
N PHE A 249 -14.36 13.40 -5.06
CA PHE A 249 -14.24 14.51 -4.13
C PHE A 249 -15.20 15.66 -4.51
N THR A 250 -16.06 16.04 -3.57
CA THR A 250 -17.01 17.16 -3.68
C THR A 250 -16.79 18.15 -2.53
N PRO A 251 -17.28 19.40 -2.61
CA PRO A 251 -17.14 20.34 -1.49
C PRO A 251 -17.74 19.80 -0.17
N ARG A 252 -18.86 19.06 -0.24
CA ARG A 252 -19.46 18.38 0.92
C ARG A 252 -18.60 17.23 1.48
N SER A 253 -17.65 16.71 0.69
CA SER A 253 -16.70 15.70 1.17
C SER A 253 -15.77 16.27 2.25
N VAL A 254 -15.60 17.59 2.33
CA VAL A 254 -14.81 18.25 3.39
C VAL A 254 -15.41 18.02 4.77
N ASP A 255 -16.73 18.01 4.91
CA ASP A 255 -17.37 17.78 6.21
C ASP A 255 -16.98 16.41 6.78
N ARG A 256 -16.93 15.37 5.93
CA ARG A 256 -16.43 14.03 6.33
C ARG A 256 -14.95 14.04 6.72
N VAL A 257 -14.12 14.86 6.05
CA VAL A 257 -12.72 15.02 6.43
C VAL A 257 -12.64 15.66 7.81
N ILE A 258 -13.40 16.73 8.07
CA ILE A 258 -13.46 17.40 9.37
C ILE A 258 -13.91 16.41 10.46
N ASP A 259 -14.98 15.65 10.23
CA ASP A 259 -15.45 14.66 11.21
C ASP A 259 -14.37 13.61 11.52
N THR A 260 -13.64 13.16 10.51
CA THR A 260 -12.53 12.21 10.73
C THR A 260 -11.36 12.88 11.47
N LEU A 261 -11.08 14.16 11.22
CA LEU A 261 -10.09 14.91 12.00
C LEU A 261 -10.51 14.98 13.48
N ARG A 262 -11.81 15.15 13.77
CA ARG A 262 -12.36 15.12 15.13
C ARG A 262 -12.18 13.75 15.78
N ASP A 263 -12.33 12.66 15.02
CA ASP A 263 -12.05 11.31 15.52
C ASP A 263 -10.56 11.12 15.85
N ILE A 264 -9.65 11.71 15.07
CA ILE A 264 -8.20 11.57 15.27
C ILE A 264 -7.69 12.43 16.44
N ARG A 265 -8.14 13.69 16.53
CA ARG A 265 -7.56 14.71 17.43
C ARG A 265 -8.51 15.21 18.52
N GLY A 266 -9.77 14.79 18.50
CA GLY A 266 -10.82 15.27 19.37
C GLY A 266 -11.51 16.52 18.79
N ALA A 267 -12.83 16.57 18.98
CA ALA A 267 -13.65 17.67 18.46
C ALA A 267 -13.19 19.05 18.96
N LEU A 268 -12.89 19.17 20.26
CA LEU A 268 -12.48 20.44 20.87
C LEU A 268 -11.25 21.05 20.21
N LEU A 269 -10.25 20.25 19.85
CA LEU A 269 -9.05 20.77 19.19
C LEU A 269 -9.35 21.18 17.75
N VAL A 270 -10.08 20.36 17.01
CA VAL A 270 -10.39 20.62 15.59
C VAL A 270 -11.31 21.83 15.43
N ASP A 271 -12.33 21.93 16.29
CA ASP A 271 -13.33 22.99 16.22
C ASP A 271 -12.73 24.36 16.53
N ALA A 272 -11.64 24.43 17.31
CA ALA A 272 -10.91 25.68 17.57
C ALA A 272 -10.28 26.29 16.31
N TYR A 273 -10.11 25.50 15.25
CA TYR A 273 -9.56 25.94 13.97
C TYR A 273 -10.62 26.05 12.87
N LEU A 274 -11.90 25.79 13.15
CA LEU A 274 -12.95 25.99 12.15
C LEU A 274 -13.15 27.48 11.89
N ILE A 275 -13.22 27.83 10.62
CA ILE A 275 -13.66 29.16 10.20
C ILE A 275 -15.19 29.16 10.35
N GLY A 276 -15.73 30.10 11.14
CA GLY A 276 -17.17 30.26 11.28
C GLY A 276 -17.84 30.62 9.95
N ASP A 277 -19.09 30.16 9.77
CA ASP A 277 -19.97 30.68 8.71
C ASP A 277 -20.37 32.14 9.02
#